data_AF-A0A975I6P7-F1
#
_entry.id   AF-A0A975I6P7-F1
#
_cell.length_a   1.000
_cell.length_b   1.000
_cell.length_c   1.000
_cell.angle_alpha   90.00
_cell.angle_beta   90.00
_cell.angle_gamma   90.00
#
_symmetry.space_group_name_H-M   'P 1'
#
loop_
_entity.id
_entity.type
_entity.pdbx_description
1 polymer ?
#
loop_
_entity_poly.entity_id
_entity_poly.type
_entity_poly.pdbx_seq_one_letter_code
_entity_poly.pdbx_strand_id
1 'polypeptide(L)'
;MADKDLREGTPWPPICFATGTQIATSKGTRAIESLRPGDKVITRDNGLQEIAWVGHREFSSMDLDRNEDLRPILIKAGALGPNAPETDILVSPNHRMLITNDITALVFDERETLVAAKHLLGKKGVKRVNIGGVGYHHVLFEHHEVILGNGAWSESFQPGDYSLGTLETAQKDEIFKIFPELRERETLGMFVSARRTLNKREAVFLRTH
;
A
#
# COMPACT_ATOMS: atom_id res chain seq x y z
N MET A 1 -2.79 10.35 -36.84
CA MET A 1 -2.75 11.68 -36.19
C MET A 1 -2.57 11.43 -34.72
N ALA A 2 -1.40 11.81 -34.21
CA ALA A 2 -0.99 11.61 -32.84
C ALA A 2 -1.65 12.62 -31.90
N ASP A 3 -1.67 12.21 -30.64
CA ASP A 3 -1.61 13.04 -29.44
C ASP A 3 -2.89 13.77 -29.00
N LYS A 4 -3.37 13.35 -27.83
CA LYS A 4 -4.20 14.14 -26.94
C LYS A 4 -3.85 13.75 -25.51
N ASP A 5 -2.87 14.48 -24.99
CA ASP A 5 -2.84 14.99 -23.63
C ASP A 5 -2.93 13.94 -22.51
N LEU A 6 -1.83 13.22 -22.31
CA LEU A 6 -1.39 12.89 -20.95
C LEU A 6 -1.01 14.20 -20.25
N ARG A 7 -2.01 14.90 -19.69
CA ARG A 7 -1.77 16.08 -18.87
C ARG A 7 -0.86 15.74 -17.68
N GLU A 8 0.01 16.69 -17.41
CA GLU A 8 1.02 16.73 -16.36
C GLU A 8 0.55 16.17 -15.01
N GLY A 9 1.42 15.35 -14.40
CA GLY A 9 1.67 15.41 -12.96
C GLY A 9 0.54 15.04 -12.01
N THR A 10 -0.41 14.17 -12.39
CA THR A 10 -1.32 13.61 -11.36
C THR A 10 -0.53 12.58 -10.54
N PRO A 11 -0.22 12.84 -9.25
CA PRO A 11 0.37 11.80 -8.42
C PRO A 11 -0.65 10.65 -8.35
N TRP A 12 -0.21 9.39 -8.30
CA TRP A 12 -1.11 8.23 -8.09
C TRP A 12 -1.05 7.80 -6.62
N PRO A 13 -2.11 7.22 -6.03
CA PRO A 13 -2.16 7.07 -4.60
C PRO A 13 -1.06 6.15 -4.07
N PRO A 14 -0.50 6.49 -2.91
CA PRO A 14 0.76 5.94 -2.45
C PRO A 14 0.75 4.44 -2.16
N ILE A 15 -0.40 3.86 -1.79
CA ILE A 15 -0.48 2.54 -1.15
C ILE A 15 -1.18 1.54 -2.08
N CYS A 16 -0.42 0.71 -2.81
CA CYS A 16 -0.96 -0.30 -3.72
C CYS A 16 -0.23 -1.64 -3.55
N PHE A 17 -0.96 -2.75 -3.67
CA PHE A 17 -0.37 -4.07 -3.90
C PHE A 17 -0.18 -4.29 -5.40
N ALA A 18 0.88 -4.98 -5.80
CA ALA A 18 1.01 -5.42 -7.18
C ALA A 18 0.15 -6.66 -7.46
N THR A 19 -0.32 -6.82 -8.70
CA THR A 19 -0.99 -8.03 -9.21
C THR A 19 -0.21 -9.28 -8.81
N GLY A 20 -0.92 -10.32 -8.38
CA GLY A 20 -0.35 -11.58 -7.91
C GLY A 20 -0.09 -11.64 -6.40
N THR A 21 -0.19 -10.51 -5.68
CA THR A 21 -0.13 -10.50 -4.22
C THR A 21 -1.27 -11.36 -3.64
N GLN A 22 -0.93 -12.27 -2.74
CA GLN A 22 -1.84 -13.17 -2.04
C GLN A 22 -2.28 -12.57 -0.71
N ILE A 23 -3.54 -12.19 -0.60
CA ILE A 23 -4.15 -11.63 0.60
C ILE A 23 -4.81 -12.74 1.42
N ALA A 24 -4.56 -12.76 2.73
CA ALA A 24 -5.19 -13.70 3.63
C ALA A 24 -6.68 -13.38 3.82
N THR A 25 -7.56 -14.33 3.50
CA THR A 25 -9.01 -14.18 3.63
C THR A 25 -9.58 -15.26 4.54
N SER A 26 -10.86 -15.13 4.89
CA SER A 26 -11.62 -16.18 5.60
C SER A 26 -11.62 -17.55 4.90
N LYS A 27 -11.28 -17.61 3.60
CA LYS A 27 -11.27 -18.83 2.77
C LYS A 27 -9.85 -19.27 2.37
N GLY A 28 -8.83 -18.79 3.09
CA GLY A 28 -7.42 -18.97 2.71
C GLY A 28 -6.90 -17.77 1.91
N THR A 29 -5.71 -17.89 1.34
CA THR A 29 -5.10 -16.81 0.57
C THR A 29 -5.71 -16.68 -0.83
N ARG A 30 -5.98 -15.45 -1.26
CA ARG A 30 -6.52 -15.13 -2.60
C ARG A 30 -5.69 -14.04 -3.25
N ALA A 31 -5.54 -14.12 -4.57
CA ALA A 31 -4.88 -13.08 -5.34
C ALA A 31 -5.66 -11.75 -5.25
N ILE A 32 -4.94 -10.64 -5.08
CA ILE A 32 -5.51 -9.30 -4.90
C ILE A 32 -6.45 -8.91 -6.04
N GLU A 33 -6.10 -9.24 -7.29
CA GLU A 33 -6.91 -8.98 -8.48
C GLU A 33 -8.24 -9.76 -8.51
N SER A 34 -8.36 -10.80 -7.68
CA SER A 34 -9.58 -11.61 -7.56
C SER A 34 -10.52 -11.12 -6.45
N LEU A 35 -10.09 -10.18 -5.61
CA LEU A 35 -10.90 -9.68 -4.50
C LEU A 35 -11.98 -8.72 -5.02
N ARG A 36 -13.13 -8.71 -4.35
CA ARG A 36 -14.28 -7.86 -4.67
C ARG A 36 -14.85 -7.25 -3.40
N PRO A 37 -15.60 -6.13 -3.50
CA PRO A 37 -16.39 -5.63 -2.38
C PRO A 37 -17.25 -6.74 -1.76
N GLY A 38 -17.32 -6.78 -0.43
CA GLY A 38 -17.97 -7.82 0.37
C GLY A 38 -17.10 -9.04 0.69
N ASP A 39 -15.93 -9.21 0.07
CA ASP A 39 -14.99 -10.26 0.46
C ASP A 39 -14.42 -9.99 1.88
N LYS A 40 -14.31 -11.04 2.70
CA LYS A 40 -13.80 -10.97 4.08
C LYS A 40 -12.30 -11.24 4.16
N VAL A 41 -11.54 -10.22 4.52
CA VAL A 41 -10.07 -10.24 4.67
C VAL A 41 -9.69 -10.32 6.15
N ILE A 42 -8.61 -11.03 6.45
CA ILE A 42 -8.03 -11.07 7.80
C ILE A 42 -7.30 -9.75 8.04
N THR A 43 -7.68 -9.06 9.11
CA THR A 43 -7.04 -7.83 9.57
C THR A 43 -6.38 -8.05 10.93
N ARG A 44 -5.39 -7.20 11.25
CA ARG A 44 -4.58 -7.33 12.45
C ARG A 44 -5.36 -6.99 13.72
N ASP A 45 -6.17 -5.95 13.65
CA ASP A 45 -6.72 -5.28 14.84
C ASP A 45 -8.21 -5.62 15.04
N ASN A 46 -8.95 -5.87 13.95
CA ASN A 46 -10.42 -5.99 13.98
C ASN A 46 -10.93 -7.35 13.45
N GLY A 47 -10.06 -8.36 13.32
CA GLY A 47 -10.46 -9.69 12.87
C GLY A 47 -10.82 -9.73 11.39
N LEU A 48 -11.94 -10.37 11.01
CA LEU A 48 -12.37 -10.44 9.61
C LEU A 48 -13.18 -9.20 9.24
N GLN A 49 -12.70 -8.42 8.27
CA GLN A 49 -13.37 -7.20 7.78
C GLN A 49 -13.75 -7.34 6.31
N GLU A 50 -14.88 -6.72 5.95
CA GLU A 50 -15.40 -6.72 4.58
C GLU A 50 -14.80 -5.59 3.76
N ILE A 51 -14.32 -5.92 2.56
CA ILE A 51 -13.84 -4.92 1.62
C ILE A 51 -15.03 -4.04 1.20
N ALA A 52 -14.92 -2.74 1.37
CA ALA A 52 -15.92 -1.77 0.91
C ALA A 52 -15.72 -1.40 -0.57
N TRP A 53 -14.46 -1.33 -1.03
CA TRP A 53 -14.13 -0.98 -2.40
C TRP A 53 -12.78 -1.55 -2.86
N VAL A 54 -12.66 -1.82 -4.15
CA VAL A 54 -11.42 -2.25 -4.80
C VAL A 54 -11.13 -1.33 -5.98
N GLY A 55 -9.92 -0.78 -6.02
CA GLY A 55 -9.42 0.02 -7.13
C GLY A 55 -8.31 -0.69 -7.86
N HIS A 56 -8.19 -0.47 -9.17
CA HIS A 56 -7.13 -1.07 -9.96
C HIS A 56 -6.64 -0.14 -11.07
N ARG A 57 -5.35 -0.22 -11.39
CA ARG A 57 -4.74 0.43 -12.54
C ARG A 57 -3.51 -0.32 -13.04
N GLU A 58 -3.37 -0.38 -14.36
CA GLU A 58 -2.19 -0.93 -15.04
C GLU A 58 -1.24 0.20 -15.48
N PHE A 59 0.06 -0.06 -15.39
CA PHE A 59 1.12 0.80 -15.88
C PHE A 59 2.02 0.01 -16.83
N SER A 60 2.25 0.56 -18.02
CA SER A 60 3.11 -0.03 -19.03
C SER A 60 4.60 0.19 -18.72
N SER A 61 5.50 -0.53 -19.40
CA SER A 61 6.94 -0.25 -19.34
C SER A 61 7.27 1.21 -19.64
N MET A 62 6.57 1.84 -20.60
CA MET A 62 6.81 3.24 -20.95
C MET A 62 6.43 4.18 -19.81
N ASP A 63 5.38 3.88 -19.05
CA ASP A 63 4.99 4.67 -17.88
C ASP A 63 6.04 4.55 -16.77
N LEU A 64 6.56 3.33 -16.56
CA LEU A 64 7.60 3.04 -15.58
C LEU A 64 8.98 3.65 -15.94
N ASP A 65 9.24 3.86 -17.23
CA ASP A 65 10.44 4.55 -17.72
C ASP A 65 10.33 6.06 -17.59
N ARG A 66 9.12 6.61 -17.74
CA ARG A 66 8.84 8.04 -17.57
C ARG A 66 8.81 8.46 -16.10
N ASN A 67 8.44 7.56 -15.19
CA ASN A 67 8.32 7.86 -13.78
C ASN A 67 8.83 6.71 -12.90
N GLU A 68 10.02 6.88 -12.33
CA GLU A 68 10.63 5.88 -11.46
C GLU A 68 9.91 5.68 -10.11
N ASP A 69 9.08 6.66 -9.69
CA ASP A 69 8.27 6.56 -8.48
C ASP A 69 7.06 5.62 -8.64
N LEU A 70 6.80 5.15 -9.87
CA LEU A 70 5.83 4.08 -10.14
C LEU A 70 6.45 2.68 -10.05
N ARG A 71 7.78 2.57 -10.09
CA ARG A 71 8.47 1.28 -10.11
C ARG A 71 8.31 0.56 -8.76
N PRO A 72 7.85 -0.69 -8.74
CA PRO A 72 7.57 -1.38 -7.50
C PRO A 72 8.84 -1.66 -6.70
N ILE A 73 8.63 -1.79 -5.39
CA ILE A 73 9.62 -2.28 -4.45
C ILE A 73 9.37 -3.77 -4.26
N LEU A 74 10.36 -4.58 -4.60
CA LEU A 74 10.42 -5.99 -4.23
C LEU A 74 10.92 -6.08 -2.79
N ILE A 75 10.17 -6.79 -1.97
CA ILE A 75 10.55 -7.21 -0.63
C ILE A 75 10.61 -8.74 -0.68
N LYS A 76 11.82 -9.29 -0.58
CA LYS A 76 12.03 -10.73 -0.61
C LYS A 76 11.51 -11.42 0.65
N ALA A 77 11.20 -12.72 0.54
CA ALA A 77 10.87 -13.56 1.67
C ALA A 77 11.87 -13.40 2.83
N GLY A 78 11.36 -13.18 4.04
CA GLY A 78 12.13 -12.97 5.27
C GLY A 78 12.84 -11.62 5.39
N ALA A 79 12.66 -10.68 4.45
CA ALA A 79 13.37 -9.41 4.46
C ALA A 79 12.87 -8.41 5.53
N LEU A 80 11.68 -8.59 6.08
CA LEU A 80 11.09 -7.73 7.14
C LEU A 80 11.18 -8.35 8.54
N GLY A 81 11.58 -9.61 8.64
CA GLY A 81 11.67 -10.37 9.89
C GLY A 81 11.56 -11.87 9.60
N PRO A 82 11.70 -12.73 10.63
CA PRO A 82 11.51 -14.17 10.47
C PRO A 82 10.15 -14.48 9.83
N ASN A 83 10.18 -15.17 8.68
CA ASN A 83 9.00 -15.50 7.87
C ASN A 83 8.15 -14.31 7.40
N ALA A 84 8.70 -13.09 7.34
CA ALA A 84 7.98 -11.90 6.89
C ALA A 84 8.75 -11.17 5.77
N PRO A 85 8.18 -11.04 4.56
CA PRO A 85 7.04 -11.82 4.06
C PRO A 85 7.40 -13.32 3.96
N GLU A 86 6.40 -14.19 3.87
CA GLU A 86 6.58 -15.63 3.66
C GLU A 86 7.02 -15.94 2.22
N THR A 87 6.54 -15.14 1.27
CA THR A 87 6.94 -15.18 -0.14
C THR A 87 7.24 -13.77 -0.64
N ASP A 88 8.04 -13.65 -1.70
CA ASP A 88 8.37 -12.34 -2.28
C ASP A 88 7.10 -11.53 -2.58
N ILE A 89 7.10 -10.25 -2.23
CA ILE A 89 5.98 -9.33 -2.48
C ILE A 89 6.46 -8.09 -3.24
N LEU A 90 5.64 -7.62 -4.17
CA LEU A 90 5.81 -6.36 -4.90
C LEU A 90 4.75 -5.38 -4.43
N VAL A 91 5.20 -4.19 -4.01
CA VAL A 91 4.32 -3.11 -3.54
C VAL A 91 4.75 -1.78 -4.14
N SER A 92 3.83 -0.81 -4.19
CA SER A 92 4.18 0.55 -4.59
C SER A 92 5.21 1.18 -3.62
N PRO A 93 6.03 2.14 -4.07
CA PRO A 93 7.07 2.75 -3.23
C PRO A 93 6.60 3.35 -1.90
N ASN A 94 5.39 3.89 -1.85
CA ASN A 94 4.85 4.50 -0.62
C ASN A 94 3.97 3.55 0.20
N HIS A 95 3.80 2.29 -0.21
CA HIS A 95 3.05 1.30 0.56
C HIS A 95 3.68 1.11 1.93
N ARG A 96 2.90 1.27 3.00
CA ARG A 96 3.40 1.18 4.37
C ARG A 96 3.34 -0.27 4.86
N MET A 97 4.52 -0.84 5.09
CA MET A 97 4.68 -2.17 5.67
C MET A 97 4.79 -2.07 7.18
N LEU A 98 4.14 -2.96 7.91
CA LEU A 98 4.29 -3.08 9.35
C LEU A 98 5.59 -3.80 9.66
N ILE A 99 6.45 -3.13 10.41
CA ILE A 99 7.70 -3.69 10.92
C ILE A 99 7.54 -3.94 12.41
N THR A 100 7.82 -5.17 12.81
CA THR A 100 7.90 -5.58 14.22
C THR A 100 9.35 -5.96 14.49
N ASN A 101 10.08 -5.17 15.27
CA ASN A 101 11.39 -5.61 15.76
C ASN A 101 11.62 -5.16 17.21
N ASP A 102 12.56 -5.81 17.88
CA ASP A 102 12.91 -5.48 19.27
C ASP A 102 13.47 -4.04 19.37
N ILE A 103 13.99 -3.49 18.27
CA ILE A 103 14.55 -2.13 18.18
C ILE A 103 13.44 -1.06 18.13
N THR A 104 12.28 -1.31 17.50
CA THR A 104 11.16 -0.36 17.47
C THR A 104 10.60 -0.17 18.86
N ALA A 105 10.55 -1.25 19.65
CA ALA A 105 10.20 -1.19 21.07
C ALA A 105 11.23 -0.38 21.89
N LEU A 106 12.53 -0.50 21.58
CA LEU A 106 13.60 0.23 22.28
C LEU A 106 13.72 1.71 21.89
N VAL A 107 13.40 2.07 20.64
CA VAL A 107 13.66 3.41 20.07
C VAL A 107 12.40 4.27 20.01
N PHE A 108 11.21 3.67 19.82
CA PHE A 108 9.97 4.40 19.56
C PHE A 108 8.87 4.17 20.59
N ASP A 109 9.13 3.39 21.66
CA ASP A 109 8.14 2.97 22.68
C ASP A 109 6.89 2.27 22.10
N GLU A 110 6.98 1.86 20.83
CA GLU A 110 5.93 1.16 20.08
C GLU A 110 6.50 -0.14 19.49
N ARG A 111 5.82 -1.27 19.73
CA ARG A 111 6.28 -2.59 19.25
C ARG A 111 6.09 -2.80 17.75
N GLU A 112 5.30 -1.95 17.11
CA GLU A 112 4.92 -2.07 15.71
C GLU A 112 4.97 -0.69 15.06
N THR A 113 5.58 -0.60 13.89
CA THR A 113 5.68 0.69 13.21
C THR A 113 5.49 0.53 11.71
N LEU A 114 4.81 1.50 11.11
CA LEU A 114 4.55 1.52 9.68
C LEU A 114 5.63 2.28 8.93
N VAL A 115 6.16 1.65 7.88
CA VAL A 115 7.28 2.17 7.11
C VAL A 115 7.01 2.02 5.62
N ALA A 116 7.09 3.12 4.89
CA ALA A 116 6.98 3.09 3.43
C ALA A 116 8.06 2.19 2.81
N ALA A 117 7.69 1.33 1.86
CA ALA A 117 8.58 0.36 1.23
C ALA A 117 9.85 1.00 0.64
N LYS A 118 9.75 2.19 0.04
CA LYS A 118 10.91 2.94 -0.49
C LYS A 118 11.90 3.36 0.60
N HIS A 119 11.45 3.53 1.84
CA HIS A 119 12.33 3.85 2.95
C HIS A 119 13.12 2.64 3.43
N LEU A 120 12.75 1.42 3.04
CA LEU A 120 13.48 0.19 3.31
C LEU A 120 14.56 -0.11 2.25
N LEU A 121 14.66 0.67 1.18
CA LEU A 121 15.73 0.54 0.19
C LEU A 121 17.12 0.59 0.84
N GLY A 122 17.95 -0.39 0.53
CA GLY A 122 19.26 -0.60 1.16
C GLY A 122 19.26 -1.70 2.23
N LYS A 123 18.09 -2.10 2.73
CA LYS A 123 17.94 -3.31 3.54
C LYS A 123 18.16 -4.56 2.68
N LYS A 124 18.83 -5.58 3.21
CA LYS A 124 19.04 -6.86 2.52
C LYS A 124 17.69 -7.46 2.10
N GLY A 125 17.56 -7.82 0.83
CA GLY A 125 16.34 -8.39 0.27
C GLY A 125 15.29 -7.36 -0.16
N VAL A 126 15.53 -6.06 0.01
CA VAL A 126 14.63 -4.99 -0.46
C VAL A 126 15.26 -4.23 -1.62
N LYS A 127 14.60 -4.19 -2.77
CA LYS A 127 15.09 -3.49 -3.96
C LYS A 127 13.97 -2.92 -4.80
N ARG A 128 14.24 -1.80 -5.46
CA ARG A 128 13.40 -1.35 -6.57
C ARG A 128 13.68 -2.25 -7.78
N VAL A 129 12.65 -2.69 -8.48
CA VAL A 129 12.80 -3.56 -9.65
C VAL A 129 12.39 -2.85 -10.94
N ASN A 130 13.06 -3.21 -12.03
CA ASN A 130 12.66 -2.81 -13.37
C ASN A 130 11.91 -3.98 -14.02
N ILE A 131 10.67 -3.75 -14.44
CA ILE A 131 9.76 -4.75 -14.99
C ILE A 131 9.00 -4.14 -16.17
N GLY A 132 8.50 -4.98 -17.09
CA GLY A 132 7.84 -4.53 -18.33
C GLY A 132 6.44 -3.92 -18.15
N GLY A 133 5.95 -3.83 -16.91
CA GLY A 133 4.66 -3.27 -16.54
C GLY A 133 4.23 -3.75 -15.16
N VAL A 134 3.26 -3.07 -14.56
CA VAL A 134 2.73 -3.42 -13.24
C VAL A 134 1.25 -3.06 -13.13
N GLY A 135 0.46 -4.01 -12.63
CA GLY A 135 -0.89 -3.77 -12.17
C GLY A 135 -0.89 -3.47 -10.68
N TYR A 136 -1.49 -2.36 -10.28
CA TYR A 136 -1.62 -1.95 -8.89
C TYR A 136 -3.08 -2.03 -8.45
N HIS A 137 -3.29 -2.51 -7.22
CA HIS A 137 -4.60 -2.71 -6.62
C HIS A 137 -4.70 -2.03 -5.25
N HIS A 138 -5.83 -1.36 -5.03
CA HIS A 138 -6.23 -0.72 -3.79
C HIS A 138 -7.37 -1.52 -3.17
N VAL A 139 -7.34 -1.66 -1.85
CA VAL A 139 -8.47 -2.21 -1.08
C VAL A 139 -8.82 -1.25 0.02
N LEU A 140 -10.08 -0.85 0.05
CA LEU A 140 -10.64 0.07 1.02
C LEU A 140 -11.66 -0.68 1.87
N PHE A 141 -11.63 -0.41 3.16
CA PHE A 141 -12.55 -0.92 4.17
C PHE A 141 -13.32 0.26 4.79
N GLU A 142 -14.37 -0.01 5.56
CA GLU A 142 -15.14 1.02 6.28
C GLU A 142 -14.27 1.77 7.31
N HIS A 143 -13.34 1.06 7.93
CA HIS A 143 -12.29 1.60 8.77
C HIS A 143 -10.94 1.27 8.17
N HIS A 144 -9.91 2.07 8.45
CA HIS A 144 -8.58 1.75 7.95
C HIS A 144 -8.05 0.47 8.64
N GLU A 145 -7.59 -0.49 7.85
CA GLU A 145 -7.18 -1.81 8.33
C GLU A 145 -5.72 -2.09 7.99
N VAL A 146 -5.07 -2.90 8.83
CA VAL A 146 -3.79 -3.54 8.49
C VAL A 146 -4.07 -4.98 8.09
N ILE A 147 -3.72 -5.34 6.87
CA ILE A 147 -4.05 -6.63 6.26
C ILE A 147 -2.80 -7.45 5.95
N LEU A 148 -2.98 -8.77 5.81
CA LEU A 148 -1.89 -9.71 5.60
C LEU A 148 -1.75 -10.07 4.12
N GLY A 149 -0.68 -9.59 3.48
CA GLY A 149 -0.31 -9.89 2.09
C GLY A 149 1.01 -10.66 2.01
N ASN A 150 1.01 -11.82 1.35
CA ASN A 150 2.17 -12.72 1.25
C ASN A 150 2.85 -13.02 2.61
N GLY A 151 2.10 -13.02 3.71
CA GLY A 151 2.64 -13.20 5.06
C GLY A 151 3.29 -11.96 5.69
N ALA A 152 3.19 -10.78 5.07
CA ALA A 152 3.58 -9.50 5.66
C ALA A 152 2.36 -8.60 5.92
N TRP A 153 2.35 -7.96 7.08
CA TRP A 153 1.32 -6.98 7.46
C TRP A 153 1.60 -5.64 6.80
N SER A 154 0.57 -5.02 6.22
CA SER A 154 0.66 -3.69 5.61
C SER A 154 -0.67 -2.94 5.65
N GLU A 155 -0.62 -1.61 5.50
CA GLU A 155 -1.82 -0.78 5.47
C GLU A 155 -2.73 -1.09 4.27
N SER A 156 -4.04 -1.03 4.49
CA SER A 156 -5.03 -0.91 3.41
C SER A 156 -5.03 0.51 2.84
N PHE A 157 -5.79 0.73 1.77
CA PHE A 157 -5.99 2.08 1.27
C PHE A 157 -6.77 2.90 2.30
N GLN A 158 -6.24 4.07 2.69
CA GLN A 158 -6.93 5.05 3.52
C GLN A 158 -7.20 6.32 2.69
N PRO A 159 -8.46 6.70 2.47
CA PRO A 159 -8.80 7.95 1.80
C PRO A 159 -8.58 9.08 2.80
N GLY A 160 -7.54 9.89 2.57
CA GLY A 160 -7.30 11.05 3.43
C GLY A 160 -5.88 11.57 3.52
N ASP A 161 -4.89 10.69 3.43
CA ASP A 161 -3.47 11.06 3.49
C ASP A 161 -2.95 11.62 2.15
N TYR A 162 -3.68 12.55 1.51
CA TYR A 162 -3.44 13.05 0.14
C TYR A 162 -3.73 12.05 -1.00
N SER A 163 -4.28 10.88 -0.69
CA SER A 163 -4.56 9.78 -1.63
C SER A 163 -5.81 9.99 -2.51
N LEU A 164 -6.80 10.74 -2.04
CA LEU A 164 -8.00 11.07 -2.83
C LEU A 164 -7.65 11.99 -4.01
N GLY A 165 -6.79 12.98 -3.79
CA GLY A 165 -6.28 13.89 -4.83
C GLY A 165 -5.68 13.18 -6.04
N THR A 166 -5.14 11.98 -5.81
CA THR A 166 -4.33 11.19 -6.74
C THR A 166 -5.10 10.12 -7.53
N LEU A 167 -6.35 9.85 -7.16
CA LEU A 167 -7.21 8.93 -7.90
C LEU A 167 -7.74 9.56 -9.18
N GLU A 168 -8.13 8.73 -10.15
CA GLU A 168 -8.88 9.20 -11.32
C GLU A 168 -10.29 9.66 -10.93
N THR A 169 -10.85 10.65 -11.64
CA THR A 169 -12.16 11.24 -11.31
C THR A 169 -13.26 10.19 -11.15
N ALA A 170 -13.30 9.17 -12.01
CA ALA A 170 -14.28 8.09 -11.90
C ALA A 170 -14.14 7.28 -10.60
N GLN A 171 -12.91 6.99 -10.17
CA GLN A 171 -12.66 6.27 -8.91
C GLN A 171 -12.97 7.15 -7.70
N LYS A 172 -12.68 8.45 -7.76
CA LYS A 172 -13.08 9.40 -6.71
C LYS A 172 -14.60 9.44 -6.59
N ASP A 173 -15.31 9.55 -7.70
CA ASP A 173 -16.77 9.59 -7.72
C ASP A 173 -17.39 8.30 -7.17
N GLU A 174 -16.78 7.14 -7.42
CA GLU A 174 -17.19 5.88 -6.78
C GLU A 174 -16.96 5.91 -5.27
N ILE A 175 -15.77 6.30 -4.82
CA ILE A 175 -15.47 6.40 -3.39
C ILE A 175 -16.40 7.41 -2.70
N PHE A 176 -16.68 8.57 -3.30
CA PHE A 176 -17.61 9.56 -2.75
C PHE A 176 -19.07 9.10 -2.76
N LYS A 177 -19.46 8.17 -3.64
CA LYS A 177 -20.79 7.54 -3.56
C LYS A 177 -20.89 6.58 -2.39
N ILE A 178 -19.81 5.87 -2.07
CA ILE A 178 -19.75 4.90 -0.97
C ILE A 178 -19.58 5.61 0.37
N PHE A 179 -18.76 6.65 0.42
CA PHE A 179 -18.41 7.44 1.60
C PHE A 179 -18.57 8.95 1.32
N PRO A 180 -19.82 9.47 1.29
CA PRO A 180 -20.10 10.87 0.97
C PRO A 180 -19.39 11.88 1.88
N GLU A 181 -19.15 11.52 3.13
CA GLU A 181 -18.44 12.32 4.13
C GLU A 181 -16.98 12.61 3.78
N LEU A 182 -16.36 11.79 2.92
CA LEU A 182 -15.00 12.05 2.44
C LEU A 182 -14.90 13.30 1.56
N ARG A 183 -16.01 13.72 0.95
CA ARG A 183 -16.09 14.92 0.11
C ARG A 183 -15.90 16.20 0.95
N GLU A 184 -16.44 16.19 2.17
CA GLU A 184 -16.31 17.29 3.12
C GLU A 184 -14.93 17.25 3.81
N ARG A 185 -14.42 16.07 4.13
CA ARG A 185 -13.10 15.90 4.78
C ARG A 185 -11.90 16.16 3.86
N GLU A 186 -11.99 15.85 2.55
CA GLU A 186 -10.99 16.24 1.55
C GLU A 186 -10.79 17.77 1.53
N THR A 187 -11.88 18.52 1.72
CA THR A 187 -11.88 19.99 1.77
C THR A 187 -11.19 20.53 3.04
N LEU A 188 -11.14 19.74 4.12
CA LEU A 188 -10.66 20.15 5.44
C LEU A 188 -9.25 19.62 5.81
N GLY A 189 -8.69 18.66 5.06
CA GLY A 189 -7.31 18.18 5.26
C GLY A 189 -7.03 17.45 6.59
N MET A 190 -8.07 16.91 7.25
CA MET A 190 -7.98 16.31 8.58
C MET A 190 -8.04 14.78 8.50
N PHE A 191 -6.88 14.11 8.50
CA PHE A 191 -6.83 12.65 8.59
C PHE A 191 -5.76 12.21 9.59
N VAL A 192 -6.11 11.23 10.43
CA VAL A 192 -5.27 10.69 11.49
C VAL A 192 -4.96 9.23 11.17
N SER A 193 -3.68 8.88 11.12
CA SER A 193 -3.22 7.48 11.02
C SER A 193 -3.30 6.82 12.40
N ALA A 194 -3.72 5.54 12.44
CA ALA A 194 -3.87 4.78 13.68
C ALA A 194 -2.53 4.35 14.32
N ARG A 195 -1.44 4.33 13.55
CA ARG A 195 -0.08 3.99 14.01
C ARG A 195 0.90 5.09 13.61
N ARG A 196 1.99 5.23 14.36
CA ARG A 196 3.06 6.15 13.99
C ARG A 196 3.67 5.76 12.64
N THR A 197 3.77 6.72 11.73
CA THR A 197 4.48 6.57 10.45
C THR A 197 5.88 7.14 10.56
N LEU A 198 6.92 6.36 10.24
CA LEU A 198 8.29 6.86 10.23
C LEU A 198 8.63 7.62 8.95
N ASN A 199 9.33 8.74 9.12
CA ASN A 199 9.90 9.47 8.00
C ASN A 199 11.23 8.85 7.52
N LYS A 200 11.73 9.34 6.37
CA LYS A 200 12.96 8.82 5.73
C LYS A 200 14.17 8.78 6.66
N ARG A 201 14.34 9.76 7.55
CA ARG A 201 15.49 9.86 8.46
C ARG A 201 15.42 8.82 9.57
N GLU A 202 14.21 8.56 10.08
CA GLU A 202 13.95 7.56 11.13
C GLU A 202 14.04 6.12 10.59
N ALA A 203 13.63 5.88 9.34
CA ALA A 203 13.69 4.55 8.74
C ALA A 203 15.12 4.03 8.49
N VAL A 204 16.15 4.88 8.56
CA VAL A 204 17.56 4.47 8.39
C VAL A 204 17.97 3.44 9.44
N PHE A 205 17.46 3.53 10.67
CA PHE A 205 17.78 2.59 11.75
C PHE A 205 17.34 1.15 11.46
N LEU A 206 16.38 0.96 10.55
CA LEU A 206 15.84 -0.35 10.17
C LEU A 206 16.62 -1.04 9.04
N ARG A 207 17.58 -0.34 8.41
CA ARG A 207 18.35 -0.86 7.26
C ARG A 207 19.59 -1.66 7.67
N THR A 208 20.09 -1.43 8.87
CA THR A 208 21.40 -1.90 9.35
C THR A 208 21.35 -3.26 10.07
N HIS A 209 20.16 -3.80 10.28
CA HIS A 209 19.86 -5.06 10.99
C HIS A 209 18.80 -5.83 10.21
#